data_AF-A0A351GR03-F1
#
_entry.id   AF-A0A351GR03-F1
#
_cell.length_a   1.000
_cell.length_b   1.000
_cell.length_c   1.000
_cell.angle_alpha   90.00
_cell.angle_beta   90.00
_cell.angle_gamma   90.00
#
_symmetry.space_group_name_H-M   'P 1'
#
loop_
_entity.id
_entity.type
_entity.pdbx_description
1 polymer ?
#
loop_
_entity_poly.entity_id
_entity_poly.type
_entity_poly.pdbx_seq_one_letter_code
_entity_poly.pdbx_strand_id
1 'polypeptide(L)'
;MVHGDCVSVGCYAMTDGAIEEIYLLVEAALQSGQPSVPVHAFPFRMTSERLSAETENQWFDFLMNLKAGYDMFQITGVPPSVTVLDQAYISDDKDQN
;
A
#
# COMPACT_ATOMS: atom_id res chain seq x y z
N MET A 1 10.00 -4.84 8.33
CA MET A 1 10.50 -4.12 9.52
C MET A 1 10.95 -2.76 9.04
N VAL A 2 10.30 -1.68 9.49
CA VAL A 2 10.69 -0.31 9.14
C VAL A 2 11.71 0.12 10.19
N HIS A 3 12.93 0.49 9.80
CA HIS A 3 14.00 0.88 10.73
C HIS A 3 14.71 2.14 10.23
N GLY A 4 15.25 2.93 11.14
CA GLY A 4 16.12 4.07 10.84
C GLY A 4 17.58 3.62 10.74
N ASP A 5 18.10 3.50 9.51
CA ASP A 5 19.50 3.73 9.15
C ASP A 5 19.63 3.77 7.60
N CYS A 6 20.67 4.41 7.08
CA CYS A 6 20.87 4.79 5.66
C CYS A 6 21.19 3.62 4.70
N VAL A 7 21.08 2.36 5.14
CA VAL A 7 21.31 1.20 4.27
C VAL A 7 20.25 0.15 4.52
N SER A 8 19.31 -0.01 3.59
CA SER A 8 18.27 -1.02 3.66
C SER A 8 18.34 -1.97 2.47
N VAL A 9 18.68 -3.23 2.73
CA VAL A 9 18.56 -4.34 1.77
C VAL A 9 17.10 -4.81 1.73
N GLY A 10 16.14 -3.88 1.62
CA GLY A 10 14.69 -4.17 1.56
C GLY A 10 13.80 -3.52 2.62
N CYS A 11 14.24 -2.47 3.31
CA CYS A 11 13.38 -1.70 4.24
C CYS A 11 13.03 -0.32 3.66
N TYR A 12 11.86 0.22 4.00
CA TYR A 12 11.55 1.63 3.72
C TYR A 12 12.38 2.50 4.66
N ALA A 13 13.50 3.03 4.16
CA ALA A 13 14.33 3.95 4.92
C ALA A 13 13.60 5.29 5.06
N MET A 14 13.46 5.74 6.31
CA MET A 14 12.79 6.98 6.66
C MET A 14 13.70 7.75 7.62
N THR A 15 13.59 9.08 7.62
CA THR A 15 14.32 9.91 8.59
C THR A 15 13.73 9.73 9.99
N ASP A 16 14.54 10.04 11.01
CA ASP A 16 14.16 9.86 12.43
C ASP A 16 12.80 10.48 12.78
N GLY A 17 12.52 11.70 12.32
CA GLY A 17 11.24 12.35 12.59
C GLY A 17 10.05 11.68 11.88
N ALA A 18 10.24 11.20 10.65
CA ALA A 18 9.16 10.54 9.91
C ALA A 18 8.82 9.16 10.49
N ILE A 19 9.84 8.42 10.92
CA ILE A 19 9.61 7.11 11.53
C ILE A 19 9.01 7.24 12.94
N GLU A 20 9.38 8.26 13.71
CA GLU A 20 8.77 8.56 15.02
C GLU A 20 7.25 8.77 14.91
N GLU A 21 6.80 9.60 13.95
CA GLU A 21 5.38 9.83 13.72
C GLU A 21 4.63 8.53 13.39
N ILE A 22 5.18 7.71 12.49
CA ILE A 22 4.59 6.43 12.11
C ILE A 22 4.51 5.48 13.30
N TYR A 23 5.57 5.39 14.11
CA TYR A 23 5.58 4.55 15.32
C TYR A 23 4.49 4.98 16.30
N LEU A 24 4.35 6.28 16.57
CA LEU A 24 3.32 6.79 17.48
C LEU A 24 1.90 6.51 16.97
N LEU A 25 1.64 6.68 15.67
CA LEU A 25 0.34 6.36 15.07
C LEU A 25 0.02 4.87 15.15
N VAL A 26 0.99 4.01 14.84
CA VAL A 26 0.81 2.55 14.92
C VAL A 26 0.62 2.11 16.37
N GLU A 27 1.40 2.63 17.30
CA GLU A 27 1.25 2.34 18.73
C GLU A 27 -0.15 2.72 19.24
N ALA A 28 -0.62 3.94 18.93
CA ALA A 28 -1.95 4.40 19.33
C ALA A 28 -3.06 3.54 18.73
N ALA A 29 -2.94 3.12 17.47
CA ALA A 29 -3.89 2.24 16.80
C ALA A 29 -3.99 0.87 17.48
N LEU A 30 -2.84 0.27 17.82
CA LEU A 30 -2.77 -1.02 18.52
C LEU A 30 -3.31 -0.94 19.94
N GLN A 31 -2.95 0.11 20.70
CA GLN A 31 -3.48 0.35 22.06
C GLN A 31 -4.99 0.58 22.05
N SER A 32 -5.53 1.13 20.95
CA SER A 32 -6.97 1.33 20.74
C SER A 32 -7.70 0.08 20.24
N GLY A 33 -7.01 -1.06 20.14
CA GLY A 33 -7.62 -2.35 19.83
C GLY A 33 -7.62 -2.74 18.35
N GLN A 34 -6.95 -2.00 17.45
CA GLN A 34 -6.74 -2.50 16.09
C GLN A 34 -5.78 -3.70 16.14
N PRO A 35 -6.11 -4.84 15.53
CA PRO A 35 -5.27 -6.05 15.60
C PRO A 35 -4.00 -5.96 14.76
N SER A 36 -4.00 -5.09 13.75
CA SER A 36 -2.88 -4.87 12.82
C SER A 36 -3.11 -3.60 12.01
N VAL A 37 -2.04 -2.97 11.52
CA VAL A 37 -2.11 -1.82 10.60
C VAL A 37 -1.71 -2.27 9.19
N PRO A 38 -2.61 -2.21 8.19
CA PRO A 38 -2.28 -2.59 6.82
C PRO A 38 -1.35 -1.55 6.19
N VAL A 39 -0.34 -2.02 5.46
CA VAL A 39 0.60 -1.18 4.69
C VAL A 39 0.52 -1.58 3.23
N HIS A 40 0.13 -0.64 2.37
CA HIS A 40 0.04 -0.85 0.94
C HIS A 40 1.16 -0.08 0.25
N ALA A 41 1.89 -0.75 -0.63
CA ALA A 41 2.99 -0.16 -1.39
C ALA A 41 2.76 -0.34 -2.87
N PHE A 42 2.82 0.76 -3.61
CA PHE A 42 2.64 0.78 -5.06
C PHE A 42 3.95 1.25 -5.73
N PRO A 43 4.28 0.73 -6.94
CA PRO A 43 5.55 1.04 -7.60
C PRO A 43 5.67 2.51 -8.01
N PHE A 44 4.55 3.19 -8.19
CA PHE A 44 4.44 4.61 -8.51
C PHE A 44 3.01 5.09 -8.24
N ARG A 45 2.79 6.41 -8.32
CA ARG A 45 1.42 6.96 -8.39
C ARG A 45 0.77 6.50 -9.68
N MET A 46 -0.29 5.70 -9.58
CA MET A 46 -0.89 4.98 -10.72
C MET A 46 -1.83 5.86 -11.55
N THR A 47 -1.34 7.05 -11.93
CA THR A 47 -2.09 7.96 -12.80
C THR A 47 -2.18 7.38 -14.21
N SER A 48 -3.20 7.81 -14.96
CA SER A 48 -3.42 7.35 -16.33
C SER A 48 -2.22 7.62 -17.23
N GLU A 49 -1.55 8.76 -17.05
CA GLU A 49 -0.35 9.15 -17.80
C GLU A 49 0.84 8.26 -17.47
N ARG A 50 1.01 7.86 -16.20
CA ARG A 50 2.12 6.99 -15.81
C ARG A 50 1.91 5.56 -16.32
N LEU A 51 0.66 5.08 -16.29
CA LEU A 51 0.28 3.75 -16.78
C LEU A 51 0.33 3.65 -18.31
N SER A 52 -0.01 4.71 -19.05
CA SER A 52 0.07 4.69 -20.52
C SER A 52 1.50 4.52 -21.03
N ALA A 53 2.50 4.95 -20.25
CA ALA A 53 3.92 4.71 -20.52
C ALA A 53 4.37 3.27 -20.24
N GLU A 54 3.54 2.44 -19.58
CA GLU A 54 3.86 1.05 -19.21
C GLU A 54 3.10 0.02 -20.06
N THR A 55 2.39 0.43 -21.10
CA THR A 55 1.53 -0.45 -21.92
C THR A 55 2.29 -1.59 -22.61
N GLU A 56 3.57 -1.39 -22.93
CA GLU A 56 4.45 -2.41 -23.53
C GLU A 56 5.26 -3.19 -22.47
N ASN A 57 5.06 -2.91 -21.18
CA ASN A 57 5.74 -3.63 -20.10
C ASN A 57 5.13 -5.04 -19.96
N GLN A 58 5.99 -6.06 -19.84
CA GLN A 58 5.56 -7.44 -19.57
C GLN A 58 4.71 -7.59 -18.29
N TRP A 59 4.80 -6.63 -17.37
CA TRP A 59 4.04 -6.60 -16.12
C TRP A 59 2.78 -5.73 -16.19
N PHE A 60 2.35 -5.29 -17.38
CA PHE A 60 1.22 -4.36 -17.50
C PHE A 60 -0.07 -4.91 -16.91
N ASP A 61 -0.39 -6.20 -17.13
CA ASP A 61 -1.57 -6.84 -16.52
C ASP A 61 -1.50 -6.85 -14.99
N PHE A 62 -0.31 -7.08 -14.44
CA PHE A 62 -0.07 -6.99 -13.00
C PHE A 62 -0.24 -5.55 -12.47
N LEU A 63 0.24 -4.56 -13.21
CA LEU A 63 0.03 -3.15 -12.87
C LEU A 63 -1.47 -2.80 -12.93
N MET A 64 -2.23 -3.30 -13.90
CA MET A 64 -3.67 -3.10 -13.96
C MET A 64 -4.40 -3.78 -12.79
N ASN A 65 -3.93 -4.94 -12.33
CA ASN A 65 -4.47 -5.57 -11.13
C ASN A 65 -4.19 -4.74 -9.86
N LEU A 66 -2.98 -4.22 -9.69
CA LEU A 66 -2.68 -3.29 -8.57
C LEU A 66 -3.51 -2.01 -8.62
N LYS A 67 -3.83 -1.51 -9.82
CA LYS A 67 -4.61 -0.28 -10.01
C LYS A 67 -5.98 -0.37 -9.35
N ALA A 68 -6.63 -1.53 -9.36
CA ALA A 68 -7.95 -1.70 -8.76
C ALA A 68 -7.95 -1.31 -7.27
N GLY A 69 -7.01 -1.85 -6.48
CA GLY A 69 -6.88 -1.51 -5.07
C GLY A 69 -6.41 -0.08 -4.83
N TYR A 70 -5.57 0.46 -5.72
CA TYR A 70 -5.15 1.86 -5.68
C TYR A 70 -6.34 2.81 -5.87
N ASP A 71 -7.15 2.58 -6.89
CA ASP A 71 -8.30 3.44 -7.23
C ASP A 71 -9.36 3.41 -6.12
N MET A 72 -9.61 2.25 -5.51
CA MET A 72 -10.52 2.16 -4.35
C MET A 72 -10.10 3.12 -3.24
N PHE A 73 -8.82 3.08 -2.83
CA PHE A 73 -8.30 3.99 -1.81
C PHE A 73 -8.41 5.46 -2.24
N GLN A 74 -8.13 5.78 -3.51
CA GLN A 74 -8.20 7.15 -4.00
C GLN A 74 -9.64 7.70 -4.01
N ILE A 75 -10.64 6.84 -4.16
CA ILE A 75 -12.07 7.22 -4.16
C ILE A 75 -12.61 7.32 -2.73
N THR A 76 -12.32 6.34 -1.88
CA THR A 76 -12.93 6.22 -0.54
C THR A 76 -12.11 6.89 0.56
N GLY A 77 -10.80 7.05 0.36
CA GLY A 77 -9.85 7.42 1.40
C GLY A 77 -9.59 6.30 2.43
N VAL A 78 -10.17 5.11 2.22
CA VAL A 78 -10.07 3.97 3.14
C VAL A 78 -9.31 2.83 2.45
N PRO A 79 -8.24 2.28 3.06
CA PRO A 79 -7.51 1.16 2.46
C PRO A 79 -8.41 -0.07 2.31
N PRO A 80 -8.49 -0.68 1.11
CA PRO A 80 -9.34 -1.86 0.88
C PRO A 80 -8.81 -3.08 1.65
N SER A 81 -9.69 -4.05 1.88
CA SER A 81 -9.25 -5.41 2.23
C SER A 81 -8.65 -6.06 0.99
N VAL A 82 -7.50 -6.70 1.12
CA VAL A 82 -6.84 -7.35 -0.02
C VAL A 82 -6.59 -8.81 0.27
N THR A 83 -7.05 -9.68 -0.64
CA THR A 83 -6.76 -11.12 -0.64
C THR A 83 -6.08 -11.51 -1.96
N VAL A 84 -5.34 -12.61 -1.98
CA VAL A 84 -4.76 -13.18 -3.20
C VAL A 84 -5.54 -14.43 -3.59
N LEU A 85 -6.09 -14.43 -4.80
CA LEU A 85 -6.79 -15.57 -5.40
C LEU A 85 -6.29 -15.75 -6.84
N ASP A 86 -5.95 -16.99 -7.22
CA ASP A 86 -5.48 -17.31 -8.57
C ASP A 86 -4.36 -16.38 -9.08
N GLN A 87 -3.41 -16.05 -8.20
CA GLN A 87 -2.27 -15.14 -8.45
C GLN A 87 -2.66 -13.67 -8.73
N ALA A 88 -3.90 -13.28 -8.48
CA ALA A 88 -4.38 -11.90 -8.58
C ALA A 88 -4.74 -11.33 -7.20
N TYR A 89 -4.52 -10.03 -7.03
CA TYR A 89 -5.03 -9.28 -5.88
C TYR A 89 -6.51 -8.97 -6.08
N ILE A 90 -7.33 -9.35 -5.11
CA ILE A 90 -8.76 -9.02 -5.03
C ILE A 90 -8.92 -7.99 -3.92
N SER A 91 -9.46 -6.83 -4.28
CA SER A 91 -9.67 -5.71 -3.36
C SER A 91 -11.16 -5.56 -3.06
N ASP A 92 -11.52 -5.64 -1.79
CA ASP A 92 -12.90 -5.51 -1.29
C ASP A 92 -13.02 -4.29 -0.37
N ASP A 93 -14.21 -3.72 -0.31
CA ASP A 93 -14.53 -2.64 0.60
C ASP A 93 -14.72 -3.20 2.03
N LYS A 94 -13.94 -2.70 3.00
CA LYS A 94 -14.03 -3.18 4.38
C LYS A 94 -15.34 -2.78 5.07
N ASP A 95 -16.06 -1.79 4.55
CA ASP A 95 -17.23 -1.20 5.21
C ASP A 95 -18.57 -1.80 4.73
N GLN A 96 -18.56 -2.89 3.94
CA GLN A 96 -19.78 -3.58 3.46
C GLN A 96 -20.19 -4.84 4.24
N ASN A 97 -19.78 -4.98 5.51
CA ASN A 97 -20.29 -6.04 6.40
C ASN A 97 -20.59 -5.56 7.81
#